data_AF-A0A929ZWG6-F1
#
_entry.id   AF-A0A929ZWG6-F1
#
_cell.length_a   1.000
_cell.length_b   1.000
_cell.length_c   1.000
_cell.angle_alpha   90.00
_cell.angle_beta   90.00
_cell.angle_gamma   90.00
#
_symmetry.space_group_name_H-M   'P 1'
#
loop_
_entity.id
_entity.type
_entity.pdbx_description
1 polymer ?
#
loop_
_entity_poly.entity_id
_entity_poly.type
_entity_poly.pdbx_seq_one_letter_code
_entity_poly.pdbx_strand_id
1 'polypeptide(L)'
;MKKFIIKTSFFVAPFLIFYFINAVFYRKNEGDLARLGYIYNNPSPSSEVAAQYKALEEKYIRISEADLDQNIKVDILTIGDSFSESRQVGYQNILANKGISVAHVDRFLSEENPIQVLIELINSDFFDRIKTEYVVLETVERYAVDRTSELSFTQSKSIDSIKTQIKEYEKKNLKSTNPNELQKLEFFSDATVKIPLFNFQY
;
A
#
# COMPACT_ATOMS: atom_id res chain seq x y z
N MET A 1 -43.44 -34.29 -10.86
CA MET A 1 -42.56 -33.14 -11.20
C MET A 1 -42.64 -31.99 -10.20
N LYS A 2 -43.82 -31.41 -9.89
CA LYS A 2 -43.94 -30.30 -8.91
C LYS A 2 -43.26 -30.57 -7.55
N LYS A 3 -43.49 -31.74 -6.95
CA LYS A 3 -42.86 -32.12 -5.67
C LYS A 3 -41.33 -32.20 -5.73
N PHE A 4 -40.79 -32.63 -6.87
CA PHE A 4 -39.34 -32.71 -7.10
C PHE A 4 -38.75 -31.30 -7.19
N ILE A 5 -39.34 -30.44 -8.03
CA ILE A 5 -38.94 -29.03 -8.19
C ILE A 5 -38.95 -28.31 -6.84
N ILE A 6 -40.04 -28.43 -6.07
CA ILE A 6 -40.16 -27.78 -4.76
C ILE A 6 -39.05 -28.24 -3.81
N LYS A 7 -38.81 -29.55 -3.70
CA LYS A 7 -37.76 -30.09 -2.82
C LYS A 7 -36.36 -29.63 -3.24
N THR A 8 -36.08 -29.65 -4.55
CA THR A 8 -34.80 -29.17 -5.08
C THR A 8 -34.63 -27.67 -4.84
N SER A 9 -35.68 -26.87 -5.02
CA SER A 9 -35.64 -25.43 -4.73
C SER A 9 -35.37 -25.16 -3.25
N PHE A 10 -36.02 -25.87 -2.32
CA PHE A 10 -35.75 -25.73 -0.88
C PHE A 10 -34.33 -26.12 -0.49
N PHE A 11 -33.73 -27.09 -1.19
CA PHE A 11 -32.33 -27.47 -0.97
C PHE A 11 -31.35 -26.44 -1.51
N VAL A 12 -31.59 -25.88 -2.70
CA VAL A 12 -30.66 -24.96 -3.39
C VAL A 12 -30.79 -23.52 -2.88
N ALA A 13 -31.98 -23.10 -2.45
CA ALA A 13 -32.26 -21.72 -2.05
C ALA A 13 -31.30 -21.17 -0.96
N PRO A 14 -30.96 -21.91 0.12
CA PRO A 14 -30.00 -21.43 1.12
C PRO A 14 -28.61 -21.13 0.53
N PHE A 15 -28.11 -21.98 -0.37
CA PHE A 15 -26.81 -21.78 -1.02
C PHE A 15 -26.82 -20.60 -2.00
N LEU A 16 -27.94 -20.38 -2.69
CA LEU A 16 -28.13 -19.19 -3.52
C LEU A 16 -28.14 -17.91 -2.66
N ILE A 17 -28.86 -17.92 -1.53
CA ILE A 17 -28.88 -16.79 -0.60
C ILE A 17 -27.46 -16.48 -0.11
N PHE A 18 -26.72 -17.49 0.36
CA PHE A 18 -25.34 -17.31 0.79
C PHE A 18 -24.43 -16.81 -0.34
N TYR A 19 -24.59 -17.34 -1.55
CA TYR A 19 -23.83 -16.86 -2.70
C TYR A 19 -24.09 -15.37 -2.97
N PHE A 20 -25.34 -14.92 -2.96
CA PHE A 20 -25.67 -13.50 -3.15
C PHE A 20 -25.15 -12.62 -2.01
N ILE A 21 -25.27 -13.06 -0.75
CA ILE A 21 -24.70 -12.35 0.40
C ILE A 21 -23.18 -12.21 0.21
N ASN A 22 -22.48 -13.29 -0.12
CA ASN A 22 -21.04 -13.26 -0.35
C ASN A 22 -20.66 -12.36 -1.52
N ALA A 23 -21.41 -12.39 -2.63
CA ALA A 23 -21.17 -11.52 -3.78
C ALA A 23 -21.29 -10.03 -3.44
N VAL A 24 -22.11 -9.67 -2.45
CA VAL A 24 -22.30 -8.29 -1.99
C VAL A 24 -21.27 -7.89 -0.93
N PHE A 25 -21.03 -8.75 0.06
CA PHE A 25 -20.29 -8.39 1.28
C PHE A 25 -18.84 -8.84 1.32
N TYR A 26 -18.43 -9.75 0.43
CA TYR A 26 -17.07 -10.29 0.40
C TYR A 26 -16.33 -9.92 -0.88
N ARG A 27 -15.25 -9.16 -0.72
CA ARG A 27 -14.32 -8.74 -1.77
C ARG A 27 -13.03 -9.52 -1.63
N LYS A 28 -12.71 -10.35 -2.63
CA LYS A 28 -11.50 -11.20 -2.65
C LYS A 28 -10.18 -10.41 -2.72
N ASN A 29 -10.25 -9.17 -3.19
CA ASN A 29 -9.08 -8.32 -3.44
C ASN A 29 -8.70 -7.44 -2.24
N GLU A 30 -9.46 -7.50 -1.14
CA GLU A 30 -9.03 -6.89 0.11
C GLU A 30 -7.97 -7.79 0.74
N GLY A 31 -6.98 -7.19 1.41
CA GLY A 31 -5.72 -7.82 1.80
C GLY A 31 -5.84 -9.19 2.49
N ASP A 32 -4.70 -9.88 2.61
CA ASP A 32 -4.63 -11.31 2.99
C ASP A 32 -5.45 -11.70 4.23
N LEU A 33 -5.62 -10.80 5.20
CA LEU A 33 -6.43 -11.03 6.39
C LEU A 33 -7.91 -11.30 6.05
N ALA A 34 -8.51 -10.50 5.17
CA ALA A 34 -9.89 -10.71 4.75
C ALA A 34 -10.03 -12.00 3.94
N ARG A 35 -9.02 -12.32 3.11
CA ARG A 35 -9.00 -13.53 2.28
C ARG A 35 -8.84 -14.82 3.09
N LEU A 36 -7.94 -14.83 4.07
CA LEU A 36 -7.67 -15.99 4.93
C LEU A 36 -8.77 -16.17 5.98
N GLY A 37 -9.25 -15.05 6.54
CA GLY A 37 -10.31 -15.06 7.54
C GLY A 37 -11.72 -15.21 6.98
N TYR A 38 -11.90 -15.18 5.66
CA TYR A 38 -13.23 -15.19 5.02
C TYR A 38 -14.17 -14.11 5.59
N ILE A 39 -13.62 -12.93 5.92
CA ILE A 39 -14.32 -11.86 6.64
C ILE A 39 -15.07 -10.96 5.67
N TYR A 40 -16.32 -10.61 5.97
CA TYR A 40 -17.03 -9.57 5.23
C TYR A 40 -16.31 -8.23 5.35
N ASN A 41 -16.11 -7.57 4.22
CA ASN A 41 -15.20 -6.45 4.05
C ASN A 41 -15.74 -5.43 3.05
N ASN A 42 -17.07 -5.31 2.98
CA ASN A 42 -17.75 -4.26 2.25
C ASN A 42 -18.72 -3.52 3.20
N PRO A 43 -18.44 -2.25 3.56
CA PRO A 43 -17.29 -1.44 3.13
C PRO A 43 -15.95 -2.02 3.59
N SER A 44 -14.89 -1.74 2.83
CA SER A 44 -13.54 -2.19 3.20
C SER A 44 -13.08 -1.45 4.45
N PRO A 45 -12.46 -2.11 5.44
CA PRO A 45 -11.83 -1.43 6.56
C PRO A 45 -10.88 -0.31 6.10
N SER A 46 -10.14 -0.55 5.01
CA SER A 46 -9.26 0.48 4.43
C SER A 46 -10.03 1.70 3.92
N SER A 47 -11.22 1.48 3.34
CA SER A 47 -12.09 2.56 2.87
C SER A 47 -12.73 3.36 4.00
N GLU A 48 -13.02 2.71 5.13
CA GLU A 48 -13.52 3.41 6.32
C GLU A 48 -12.43 4.29 6.95
N VAL A 49 -11.20 3.76 7.07
CA VAL A 49 -10.06 4.55 7.51
C VAL A 49 -9.82 5.72 6.56
N ALA A 50 -9.77 5.48 5.24
CA ALA A 50 -9.62 6.54 4.25
C ALA A 50 -10.74 7.59 4.34
N ALA A 51 -11.98 7.19 4.65
CA ALA A 51 -13.09 8.12 4.84
C ALA A 51 -12.88 9.05 6.04
N GLN A 52 -12.29 8.57 7.14
CA GLN A 52 -11.97 9.40 8.32
C GLN A 52 -10.92 10.47 7.99
N TYR A 53 -10.00 10.17 7.07
CA TYR A 53 -8.93 11.08 6.64
C TYR A 53 -9.22 11.79 5.32
N LYS A 54 -10.42 11.64 4.75
CA LYS A 54 -10.81 12.18 3.44
C LYS A 54 -10.69 13.71 3.33
N ALA A 55 -10.75 14.40 4.47
CA ALA A 55 -10.58 15.85 4.53
C ALA A 55 -9.12 16.30 4.44
N LEU A 56 -8.14 15.39 4.52
CA LEU A 56 -6.73 15.73 4.40
C LEU A 56 -6.34 15.85 2.92
N GLU A 57 -5.91 17.04 2.53
CA GLU A 57 -5.21 17.24 1.27
C GLU A 57 -3.83 16.58 1.33
N GLU A 58 -3.32 16.10 0.19
CA GLU A 58 -1.95 15.60 0.10
C GLU A 58 -0.98 16.79 0.04
N LYS A 59 -0.15 16.96 1.08
CA LYS A 59 0.69 18.16 1.28
C LYS A 59 2.20 17.90 1.36
N TYR A 60 2.62 16.63 1.36
CA TYR A 60 4.04 16.29 1.33
C TYR A 60 4.52 16.19 -0.13
N ILE A 61 5.83 16.33 -0.34
CA ILE A 61 6.44 16.23 -1.67
C ILE A 61 7.05 14.84 -1.82
N ARG A 62 6.79 14.14 -2.93
CA ARG A 62 7.52 12.93 -3.30
C ARG A 62 8.78 13.32 -4.06
N ILE A 63 9.92 12.69 -3.76
CA ILE A 63 11.19 12.99 -4.43
C ILE A 63 11.09 12.77 -5.94
N SER A 64 10.32 11.76 -6.36
CA SER A 64 10.05 11.49 -7.78
C SER A 64 9.29 12.59 -8.52
N GLU A 65 8.52 13.42 -7.79
CA GLU A 65 7.68 14.47 -8.34
C GLU A 65 8.33 15.87 -8.21
N ALA A 66 9.46 15.95 -7.51
CA ALA A 66 10.15 17.19 -7.26
C ALA A 66 11.08 17.59 -8.41
N ASP A 67 11.27 18.90 -8.60
CA ASP A 67 12.30 19.42 -9.50
C ASP A 67 13.69 19.33 -8.82
N LEU A 68 14.38 18.21 -9.09
CA LEU A 68 15.69 17.91 -8.53
C LEU A 68 16.84 18.74 -9.15
N ASP A 69 16.56 19.65 -10.09
CA ASP A 69 17.53 20.65 -10.54
C ASP A 69 17.57 21.89 -9.63
N GLN A 70 16.52 22.09 -8.83
CA GLN A 70 16.39 23.18 -7.87
C GLN A 70 16.78 22.76 -6.46
N ASN A 71 17.14 23.74 -5.63
CA ASN A 71 17.35 23.50 -4.20
C ASN A 71 15.98 23.41 -3.52
N ILE A 72 15.76 22.28 -2.85
CA ILE A 72 14.54 22.00 -2.10
C ILE A 72 14.87 22.14 -0.63
N LYS A 73 14.05 22.91 0.11
CA LYS A 73 14.15 23.01 1.56
C LYS A 73 12.87 22.46 2.19
N VAL A 74 13.04 21.51 3.10
CA VAL A 74 11.97 20.92 3.91
C VAL A 74 12.44 20.80 5.37
N ASP A 75 11.51 20.64 6.30
CA ASP A 75 11.84 20.42 7.70
C ASP A 75 12.19 18.94 7.94
N ILE A 76 11.43 18.04 7.30
CA ILE A 76 11.55 16.59 7.48
C ILE A 76 11.68 15.89 6.12
N LEU A 77 12.67 15.02 6.01
CA LEU A 77 12.76 13.98 4.98
C LEU A 77 12.33 12.65 5.59
N THR A 78 11.43 11.93 4.93
CA THR A 78 10.97 10.61 5.35
C THR A 78 11.51 9.55 4.39
N ILE A 79 12.01 8.44 4.94
CA ILE A 79 12.50 7.28 4.19
C ILE A 79 11.92 6.05 4.87
N GLY A 80 11.28 5.16 4.11
CA GLY A 80 10.65 3.98 4.70
C GLY A 80 10.34 2.89 3.71
N ASP A 81 9.56 1.92 4.17
CA ASP A 81 9.15 0.77 3.36
C ASP A 81 7.70 0.88 2.88
N SER A 82 7.04 -0.23 2.55
CA SER A 82 5.66 -0.21 2.08
C SER A 82 4.68 0.40 3.08
N PHE A 83 4.98 0.42 4.38
CA PHE A 83 4.15 1.09 5.38
C PHE A 83 4.18 2.63 5.23
N SER A 84 5.24 3.15 4.61
CA SER A 84 5.34 4.56 4.26
C SER A 84 4.59 4.92 2.97
N GLU A 85 4.08 3.98 2.16
CA GLU A 85 3.43 4.29 0.87
C GLU A 85 1.91 4.57 0.96
N SER A 86 1.41 4.87 2.16
CA SER A 86 -0.04 5.02 2.42
C SER A 86 -0.64 6.37 1.96
N ARG A 87 0.12 7.19 1.22
CA ARG A 87 -0.26 8.49 0.64
C ARG A 87 -1.05 9.38 1.62
N GLN A 88 -2.32 9.66 1.32
CA GLN A 88 -3.18 10.58 2.08
C GLN A 88 -3.29 10.23 3.56
N VAL A 89 -3.31 8.94 3.90
CA VAL A 89 -3.42 8.46 5.30
C VAL A 89 -2.06 8.15 5.92
N GLY A 90 -0.97 8.37 5.18
CA GLY A 90 0.39 8.16 5.65
C GLY A 90 0.82 9.20 6.68
N TYR A 91 1.73 8.80 7.56
CA TYR A 91 2.26 9.69 8.61
C TYR A 91 2.94 10.93 8.01
N GLN A 92 3.52 10.85 6.81
CA GLN A 92 4.14 12.02 6.16
C GLN A 92 3.08 13.08 5.87
N ASN A 93 1.93 12.66 5.35
CA ASN A 93 0.84 13.57 5.04
C ASN A 93 0.18 14.14 6.32
N ILE A 94 0.10 13.33 7.38
CA ILE A 94 -0.38 13.80 8.68
C ILE A 94 0.54 14.88 9.25
N LEU A 95 1.87 14.70 9.17
CA LEU A 95 2.85 15.71 9.56
C LEU A 95 2.73 16.96 8.68
N ALA A 96 2.59 16.79 7.36
CA ALA A 96 2.43 17.90 6.42
C ALA A 96 1.18 18.74 6.69
N ASN A 97 0.07 18.08 7.04
CA ASN A 97 -1.18 18.77 7.41
C ASN A 97 -1.12 19.47 8.78
N LYS A 98 -0.07 19.23 9.59
CA LYS A 98 0.23 20.02 10.80
C LYS A 98 1.08 21.26 10.51
N GLY A 99 1.36 21.57 9.25
CA GLY A 99 2.14 22.73 8.82
C GLY A 99 3.65 22.50 8.78
N ILE A 100 4.10 21.24 8.91
CA ILE A 100 5.51 20.87 8.77
C ILE A 100 5.78 20.63 7.27
N SER A 101 6.86 21.16 6.72
CA SER A 101 7.24 20.84 5.35
C SER A 101 7.91 19.47 5.29
N VAL A 102 7.36 18.55 4.49
CA VAL A 102 7.80 17.14 4.44
C VAL A 102 8.09 16.71 3.02
N ALA A 103 9.26 16.08 2.83
CA ALA A 103 9.58 15.32 1.63
C ALA A 103 9.62 13.81 1.94
N HIS A 104 9.29 12.98 0.95
CA HIS A 104 9.30 11.52 1.06
C HIS A 104 10.10 10.90 -0.08
N VAL A 105 11.10 10.07 0.26
CA VAL A 105 11.83 9.25 -0.69
C VAL A 105 10.94 8.08 -1.11
N ASP A 106 10.51 8.08 -2.37
CA ASP A 106 9.67 7.01 -2.93
C ASP A 106 10.28 5.61 -2.71
N ARG A 107 9.46 4.63 -2.34
CA ARG A 107 9.90 3.26 -2.06
C ARG A 107 10.62 2.59 -3.24
N PHE A 108 10.29 2.95 -4.47
CA PHE A 108 10.99 2.37 -5.63
C PHE A 108 12.44 2.85 -5.75
N LEU A 109 12.80 3.99 -5.13
CA LEU A 109 14.18 4.45 -4.98
C LEU A 109 14.89 3.76 -3.83
N SER A 110 14.14 3.09 -2.94
CA SER A 110 14.66 2.57 -1.68
C SER A 110 15.07 1.10 -1.70
N GLU A 111 14.87 0.38 -2.82
CA GLU A 111 15.20 -1.05 -3.00
C GLU A 111 14.86 -1.94 -1.78
N GLU A 112 13.79 -1.58 -1.05
CA GLU A 112 13.29 -2.27 0.15
C GLU A 112 14.17 -2.19 1.42
N ASN A 113 15.30 -1.48 1.38
CA ASN A 113 16.13 -1.19 2.55
C ASN A 113 16.29 0.33 2.80
N PRO A 114 15.39 0.94 3.59
CA PRO A 114 15.45 2.37 3.88
C PRO A 114 16.74 2.80 4.59
N ILE A 115 17.39 1.90 5.34
CA ILE A 115 18.64 2.18 6.06
C ILE A 115 19.80 2.34 5.08
N GLN A 116 19.95 1.40 4.14
CA GLN A 116 20.96 1.47 3.09
C GLN A 116 20.79 2.73 2.23
N VAL A 117 19.55 3.12 1.96
CA VAL A 117 19.25 4.32 1.17
C VAL A 117 19.72 5.57 1.89
N LEU A 118 19.44 5.69 3.19
CA LEU A 118 19.96 6.83 3.95
C LEU A 118 21.48 6.92 3.87
N ILE A 119 22.19 5.80 3.97
CA ILE A 119 23.66 5.75 3.81
C ILE A 119 24.06 6.26 2.42
N GLU A 120 23.41 5.79 1.36
CA GLU A 120 23.68 6.20 -0.02
C GLU A 120 23.45 7.69 -0.26
N LEU A 121 22.42 8.28 0.37
CA LEU A 121 22.09 9.70 0.27
C LEU A 121 23.08 10.57 1.06
N ILE A 122 23.54 10.10 2.23
CA ILE A 122 24.57 10.80 3.03
C ILE A 122 25.89 10.85 2.26
N ASN A 123 26.21 9.80 1.51
CA ASN A 123 27.46 9.68 0.75
C ASN A 123 27.39 10.34 -0.65
N SER A 124 26.35 11.11 -0.96
CA SER A 124 26.15 11.70 -2.28
C SER A 124 25.90 13.22 -2.23
N ASP A 125 25.60 13.80 -3.39
CA ASP A 125 25.21 15.20 -3.55
C ASP A 125 23.73 15.46 -3.18
N PHE A 126 23.01 14.47 -2.63
CA PHE A 126 21.60 14.58 -2.33
C PHE A 126 21.29 15.70 -1.33
N PHE A 127 21.98 15.71 -0.18
CA PHE A 127 21.76 16.73 0.85
C PHE A 127 22.35 18.10 0.49
N ASP A 128 23.08 18.22 -0.62
CA ASP A 128 23.45 19.51 -1.20
C ASP A 128 22.26 20.18 -1.91
N ARG A 129 21.39 19.37 -2.52
CA ARG A 129 20.18 19.83 -3.21
C ARG A 129 18.96 19.87 -2.31
N ILE A 130 18.79 18.87 -1.45
CA ILE A 130 17.63 18.70 -0.59
C ILE A 130 18.05 18.95 0.85
N LYS A 131 17.82 20.18 1.30
CA LYS A 131 18.13 20.62 2.66
C LYS A 131 16.98 20.23 3.58
N THR A 132 17.29 19.40 4.58
CA THR A 132 16.35 18.96 5.62
C THR A 132 16.94 19.15 7.00
N GLU A 133 16.12 19.42 8.00
CA GLU A 133 16.56 19.52 9.40
C GLU A 133 16.58 18.15 10.08
N TYR A 134 15.59 17.32 9.77
CA TYR A 134 15.45 15.97 10.32
C TYR A 134 15.25 14.92 9.22
N VAL A 135 15.70 13.70 9.51
CA VAL A 135 15.38 12.51 8.73
C VAL A 135 14.59 11.57 9.62
N VAL A 136 13.40 11.18 9.18
CA VAL A 136 12.58 10.13 9.80
C VAL A 136 12.80 8.85 9.00
N LEU A 137 13.41 7.86 9.65
CA LEU A 137 13.69 6.56 9.09
C LEU A 137 12.70 5.53 9.64
N GLU A 138 11.88 4.97 8.75
CA GLU A 138 10.87 3.97 9.10
C GLU A 138 11.35 2.59 8.65
N THR A 139 11.28 1.62 9.56
CA THR A 139 11.53 0.21 9.27
C THR A 139 10.65 -0.64 10.16
N VAL A 140 9.92 -1.59 9.58
CA VAL A 140 9.20 -2.58 10.38
C VAL A 140 10.17 -3.45 11.18
N GLU A 141 9.80 -3.73 12.43
CA GLU A 141 10.63 -4.46 13.40
C GLU A 141 11.13 -5.81 12.86
N ARG A 142 10.26 -6.57 12.19
CA ARG A 142 10.59 -7.90 11.66
C ARG A 142 11.74 -7.92 10.65
N TYR A 143 12.06 -6.78 10.04
CA TYR A 143 13.17 -6.65 9.09
C TYR A 143 14.32 -5.80 9.63
N ALA A 144 14.27 -5.34 10.89
CA ALA A 144 15.30 -4.46 11.44
C ALA A 144 16.68 -5.14 11.44
N VAL A 145 16.76 -6.42 11.84
CA VAL A 145 18.01 -7.20 11.83
C VAL A 145 18.46 -7.45 10.39
N ASP A 146 17.57 -7.92 9.52
CA ASP A 146 17.91 -8.24 8.13
C ASP A 146 18.38 -7.02 7.33
N ARG A 147 17.77 -5.85 7.55
CA ARG A 147 18.15 -4.60 6.88
C ARG A 147 19.47 -4.02 7.38
N THR A 148 19.97 -4.48 8.53
CA THR A 148 21.23 -4.01 9.12
C THR A 148 22.35 -5.04 9.05
N SER A 149 22.07 -6.28 8.61
CA SER A 149 23.04 -7.37 8.58
C SER A 149 24.14 -7.14 7.53
N GLU A 150 23.78 -6.58 6.37
CA GLU A 150 24.68 -6.29 5.26
C GLU A 150 24.46 -4.85 4.76
N LEU A 151 25.23 -3.91 5.32
CA LEU A 151 25.21 -2.50 4.92
C LEU A 151 26.50 -2.15 4.15
N SER A 152 26.33 -1.42 3.05
CA SER A 152 27.45 -0.89 2.28
C SER A 152 27.64 0.61 2.56
N PHE A 153 28.52 0.91 3.51
CA PHE A 153 28.82 2.28 3.95
C PHE A 153 29.55 3.13 2.91
N THR A 154 30.01 2.56 1.79
CA THR A 154 30.70 3.28 0.72
C THR A 154 29.82 3.50 -0.51
N GLN A 155 28.65 2.86 -0.58
CA GLN A 155 27.71 3.12 -1.66
C GLN A 155 27.16 4.55 -1.57
N SER A 156 26.89 5.11 -2.74
CA SER A 156 26.33 6.44 -2.91
C SER A 156 25.28 6.42 -4.01
N LYS A 157 24.26 7.27 -3.86
CA LYS A 157 23.18 7.44 -4.84
C LYS A 157 23.04 8.94 -5.13
N SER A 158 23.68 9.38 -6.21
CA SER A 158 23.66 10.78 -6.63
C SER A 158 22.30 11.22 -7.15
N ILE A 159 22.07 12.52 -7.20
CA ILE A 159 20.86 13.11 -7.79
C ILE A 159 20.64 12.65 -9.23
N ASP A 160 21.71 12.55 -10.04
CA ASP A 160 21.61 12.06 -11.41
C ASP A 160 21.22 10.58 -11.49
N SER A 161 21.68 9.76 -10.54
CA SER A 161 21.25 8.37 -10.41
C SER A 161 19.76 8.29 -10.08
N ILE A 162 19.29 9.10 -9.12
CA ILE A 162 17.88 9.18 -8.73
C ILE A 162 17.01 9.59 -9.92
N LYS A 163 17.39 10.65 -10.65
CA LYS A 163 16.69 11.10 -11.87
C LYS A 163 16.60 9.98 -12.92
N THR A 164 17.65 9.17 -13.05
CA THR A 164 17.66 8.03 -13.97
C THR A 164 16.69 6.94 -13.52
N GLN A 165 16.70 6.57 -12.23
CA GLN A 165 15.77 5.58 -11.67
C GLN A 165 14.30 6.01 -11.81
N ILE A 166 13.99 7.29 -11.59
CA ILE A 166 12.64 7.84 -11.79
C ILE A 166 12.18 7.61 -13.23
N LYS A 167 13.00 7.98 -14.22
CA LYS A 167 12.68 7.80 -15.65
C LYS A 167 12.48 6.34 -16.05
N GLU A 168 13.25 5.43 -15.46
CA GLU A 168 13.12 3.99 -15.70
C GLU A 168 11.81 3.44 -15.11
N TYR A 169 11.48 3.86 -13.88
CA TYR A 169 10.25 3.49 -13.21
C TYR A 169 9.00 3.93 -13.99
N GLU A 170 8.98 5.18 -14.46
CA GLU A 170 7.89 5.71 -15.30
C GLU A 170 7.68 4.89 -16.58
N LYS A 171 8.77 4.55 -17.29
CA LYS A 171 8.72 3.73 -18.51
C LYS A 171 8.15 2.33 -18.26
N LYS A 172 8.42 1.75 -17.08
CA LYS A 172 7.93 0.41 -16.71
C LYS A 172 6.43 0.42 -16.43
N ASN A 173 5.93 1.42 -15.69
CA ASN A 173 4.51 1.48 -15.31
C ASN A 173 3.57 1.75 -16.49
N LEU A 174 4.02 2.44 -17.54
CA LEU A 174 3.24 2.66 -18.75
C LEU A 174 2.90 1.37 -19.52
N LYS A 175 3.56 0.24 -19.21
CA LYS A 175 3.39 -1.04 -19.92
C LYS A 175 2.49 -2.06 -19.20
N SER A 176 2.08 -1.80 -17.95
CA SER A 176 1.35 -2.78 -17.13
C SER A 176 -0.05 -2.29 -16.79
N THR A 177 -1.08 -2.78 -17.48
CA THR A 177 -2.46 -2.69 -16.95
C THR A 177 -3.35 -3.79 -17.54
N ASN A 178 -3.67 -4.81 -16.74
CA ASN A 178 -4.91 -5.57 -16.91
C ASN A 178 -5.47 -6.01 -15.54
N PRO A 179 -6.18 -5.12 -14.82
CA PRO A 179 -6.63 -5.34 -13.44
C PRO A 179 -7.88 -6.24 -13.29
N ASN A 180 -8.43 -6.76 -14.39
CA ASN A 180 -9.75 -7.41 -14.40
C ASN A 180 -9.77 -8.94 -14.18
N GLU A 181 -8.64 -9.61 -13.97
CA GLU A 181 -8.63 -11.08 -13.89
C GLU A 181 -9.00 -11.69 -12.51
N LEU A 182 -9.06 -10.92 -11.42
CA LEU A 182 -9.05 -11.49 -10.06
C LEU A 182 -10.42 -11.62 -9.35
N GLN A 183 -11.53 -11.17 -9.95
CA GLN A 183 -12.76 -10.91 -9.19
C GLN A 183 -13.81 -12.04 -9.10
N LYS A 184 -13.69 -13.17 -9.80
CA LYS A 184 -14.80 -14.13 -9.86
C LYS A 184 -14.83 -15.08 -8.65
N LEU A 185 -15.84 -14.91 -7.79
CA LEU A 185 -16.28 -15.93 -6.83
C LEU A 185 -17.06 -17.00 -7.56
N GLU A 186 -16.57 -18.24 -7.49
CA GLU A 186 -17.25 -19.39 -8.08
C GLU A 186 -18.45 -19.82 -7.23
N PHE A 187 -19.58 -20.01 -7.90
CA PHE A 187 -20.79 -20.58 -7.31
C PHE A 187 -20.56 -22.06 -6.98
N PHE A 188 -20.92 -22.48 -5.76
CA PHE A 188 -20.61 -23.81 -5.19
C PHE A 188 -19.11 -24.08 -4.93
N SER A 189 -18.37 -23.06 -4.49
CA SER A 189 -17.07 -23.26 -3.84
C SER A 189 -17.22 -23.34 -2.31
N ASP A 190 -16.16 -23.81 -1.63
CA ASP A 190 -16.03 -23.77 -0.17
C ASP A 190 -16.37 -22.39 0.43
N ALA A 191 -16.07 -21.31 -0.31
CA ALA A 191 -16.36 -19.94 0.08
C ALA A 191 -17.86 -19.67 0.25
N THR A 192 -18.72 -20.38 -0.50
CA THR A 192 -20.20 -20.26 -0.41
C THR A 192 -20.71 -20.52 1.01
N VAL A 193 -20.07 -21.44 1.74
CA VAL A 193 -20.49 -21.83 3.10
C VAL A 193 -19.55 -21.28 4.16
N LYS A 194 -18.23 -21.28 3.92
CA LYS A 194 -17.23 -20.83 4.91
C LYS A 194 -17.38 -19.35 5.26
N ILE A 195 -17.64 -18.48 4.27
CA ILE A 195 -17.77 -17.04 4.51
C ILE A 195 -18.97 -16.73 5.42
N PRO A 196 -20.22 -17.11 5.11
CA PRO A 196 -21.34 -16.82 6.01
C PRO A 196 -21.17 -17.45 7.38
N LEU A 197 -20.67 -18.70 7.44
CA LEU A 197 -20.50 -19.41 8.71
C LEU A 197 -19.53 -18.69 9.64
N PHE A 198 -18.40 -18.22 9.10
CA PHE A 198 -17.43 -17.44 9.87
C PHE A 198 -18.05 -16.13 10.39
N ASN A 199 -18.73 -15.37 9.51
CA ASN A 199 -19.29 -14.07 9.87
C ASN A 199 -20.61 -14.13 10.67
N PHE A 200 -21.22 -15.31 10.86
CA PHE A 200 -22.34 -15.48 11.80
C PHE A 200 -21.87 -15.92 13.20
N GLN A 201 -20.67 -16.48 13.30
CA GLN A 201 -20.08 -16.91 14.57
C GLN A 201 -19.40 -15.77 15.33
N TYR A 202 -19.10 -14.66 14.64
CA TYR A 202 -18.53 -13.43 15.16
C TYR A 202 -19.51 -12.27 14.95
#